data_AF-A0A358C7I7-F1
#
_entry.id   AF-A0A358C7I7-F1
#
_cell.length_a   1.000
_cell.length_b   1.000
_cell.length_c   1.000
_cell.angle_alpha   90.00
_cell.angle_beta   90.00
_cell.angle_gamma   90.00
#
_symmetry.space_group_name_H-M   'P 1'
#
loop_
_entity.id
_entity.type
_entity.pdbx_description
1 polymer ?
#
loop_
_entity_poly.entity_id
_entity_poly.type
_entity_poly.pdbx_seq_one_letter_code
_entity_poly.pdbx_strand_id
1 'polypeptide(L)'
;MIAALESWRAGLFHRSHLMRNIGAGLVVGVVALPLAMAFAIASGARPEQGIYTGIVAGVLAALFGSSRVSISGPTGAFIVILAGITAQYGIEGLQIASLMAGLILLAMGLVKLGGIIRFIPTPVITGFTAGIAVIIFVGQWKDFFGLTPAASGQHFHEKLMALIEAMPGLDLPTTLLALGALAIVVIAPRLTRRIPSPLIAMLAVTLAHAYWQFDGVATIGSAFGGIPAGLPELHLPQVTFARVLELLGPAFTIAMLGAIESLLCAVVADGMGGTRDNPNQELVGQGIANIATPFFGGFASTGAIARTATNIRSGAKTPVAGIMHAIFLLLFILFATRLMAFVPMAALAAILFMVAWGMSEYERFI
;
A
#
# COMPACT_ATOMS: atom_id res chain seq x y z
N MET A 1 -13.26 13.87 16.53
CA MET A 1 -14.36 14.29 15.63
C MET A 1 -14.43 13.24 14.54
N ILE A 2 -15.38 12.31 14.64
CA ILE A 2 -15.43 11.13 13.75
C ILE A 2 -15.95 11.55 12.37
N ALA A 3 -15.21 11.22 11.30
CA ALA A 3 -15.51 11.65 9.93
C ALA A 3 -16.93 11.29 9.48
N ALA A 4 -17.38 10.07 9.78
CA ALA A 4 -18.71 9.59 9.42
C ALA A 4 -19.83 10.34 10.15
N LEU A 5 -19.67 10.56 11.46
CA LEU A 5 -20.64 11.28 12.28
C LEU A 5 -20.75 12.75 11.85
N GLU A 6 -19.61 13.38 11.56
CA GLU A 6 -19.59 14.76 11.10
C GLU A 6 -20.21 14.91 9.71
N SER A 7 -19.90 14.00 8.78
CA SER A 7 -20.51 13.98 7.44
C SER A 7 -22.02 13.79 7.52
N TRP A 8 -22.50 13.01 8.51
CA TRP A 8 -23.92 12.82 8.77
C TRP A 8 -24.57 14.10 9.30
N ARG A 9 -23.96 14.72 10.31
CA ARG A 9 -24.42 16.01 10.87
C ARG A 9 -24.41 17.13 9.84
N ALA A 10 -23.47 17.13 8.92
CA ALA A 10 -23.36 18.11 7.83
C ALA A 10 -24.29 17.82 6.64
N GLY A 11 -25.12 16.77 6.69
CA GLY A 11 -26.05 16.42 5.61
C GLY A 11 -25.35 15.97 4.31
N LEU A 12 -24.08 15.60 4.37
CA LEU A 12 -23.26 15.30 3.19
C LEU A 12 -23.57 13.95 2.54
N PHE A 13 -24.43 13.14 3.15
CA PHE A 13 -24.96 11.90 2.55
C PHE A 13 -26.14 12.15 1.59
N HIS A 14 -26.45 13.41 1.27
CA HIS A 14 -27.46 13.75 0.28
C HIS A 14 -27.12 13.18 -1.11
N ARG A 15 -28.14 12.83 -1.91
CA ARG A 15 -27.99 12.17 -3.22
C ARG A 15 -27.03 12.91 -4.18
N SER A 16 -26.97 14.24 -4.06
CA SER A 16 -26.08 15.11 -4.84
C SER A 16 -24.59 14.82 -4.63
N HIS A 17 -24.20 14.36 -3.44
CA HIS A 17 -22.81 14.01 -3.13
C HIS A 17 -22.55 12.51 -3.28
N LEU A 18 -23.57 11.67 -3.12
CA LEU A 18 -23.43 10.23 -3.13
C LEU A 18 -22.83 9.69 -4.44
N MET A 19 -23.39 10.09 -5.59
CA MET A 19 -22.91 9.59 -6.90
C MET A 19 -21.45 9.97 -7.19
N ARG A 20 -21.05 11.18 -6.78
CA ARG A 20 -19.67 11.65 -6.96
C ARG A 20 -18.69 10.88 -6.08
N ASN A 21 -19.07 10.58 -4.83
CA ASN A 21 -18.24 9.78 -3.93
C ASN A 21 -18.17 8.30 -4.34
N ILE A 22 -19.25 7.75 -4.90
CA ILE A 22 -19.23 6.40 -5.49
C ILE A 22 -18.24 6.35 -6.64
N GLY A 23 -18.35 7.28 -7.61
CA GLY A 23 -17.42 7.35 -8.73
C GLY A 23 -15.96 7.53 -8.28
N ALA A 24 -15.70 8.42 -7.33
CA ALA A 24 -14.36 8.63 -6.79
C ALA A 24 -13.80 7.39 -6.09
N GLY A 25 -14.61 6.72 -5.26
CA GLY A 25 -14.21 5.48 -4.59
C GLY A 25 -13.89 4.35 -5.57
N LEU A 26 -14.66 4.22 -6.65
CA LEU A 26 -14.37 3.24 -7.73
C LEU A 26 -13.05 3.55 -8.45
N VAL A 27 -12.82 4.81 -8.82
CA VAL A 27 -11.55 5.23 -9.46
C VAL A 27 -10.37 4.92 -8.55
N VAL A 28 -10.48 5.23 -7.26
CA VAL A 28 -9.41 4.94 -6.29
C VAL A 28 -9.25 3.43 -6.08
N GLY A 29 -10.33 2.66 -6.03
CA GLY A 29 -10.30 1.19 -6.02
C GLY A 29 -9.46 0.62 -7.14
N VAL A 30 -9.72 1.08 -8.37
CA VAL A 30 -8.97 0.67 -9.56
C VAL A 30 -7.48 1.03 -9.48
N VAL A 31 -7.15 2.24 -9.00
CA VAL A 31 -5.75 2.68 -8.81
C VAL A 31 -5.05 1.88 -7.70
N ALA A 32 -5.76 1.61 -6.62
CA ALA A 32 -5.21 1.03 -5.42
C ALA A 32 -4.90 -0.46 -5.58
N LEU A 33 -5.66 -1.18 -6.41
CA LEU A 33 -5.51 -2.60 -6.62
C LEU A 33 -4.07 -3.03 -6.98
N PRO A 34 -3.46 -2.57 -8.09
CA PRO A 34 -2.09 -2.99 -8.44
C PRO A 34 -1.06 -2.58 -7.37
N LEU A 35 -1.22 -1.38 -6.80
CA LEU A 35 -0.33 -0.90 -5.74
C LEU A 35 -0.42 -1.73 -4.46
N ALA A 36 -1.62 -2.17 -4.07
CA ALA A 36 -1.82 -2.95 -2.85
C ALA A 36 -1.11 -4.31 -2.94
N MET A 37 -1.23 -4.99 -4.08
CA MET A 37 -0.55 -6.26 -4.33
C MET A 37 0.96 -6.07 -4.40
N ALA A 38 1.42 -5.05 -5.14
CA ALA A 38 2.84 -4.77 -5.29
C ALA A 38 3.49 -4.45 -3.92
N PHE A 39 2.85 -3.63 -3.09
CA PHE A 39 3.36 -3.32 -1.75
C PHE A 39 3.35 -4.52 -0.80
N ALA A 40 2.36 -5.40 -0.90
CA ALA A 40 2.34 -6.64 -0.13
C ALA A 40 3.52 -7.55 -0.52
N ILE A 41 3.70 -7.79 -1.81
CA ILE A 41 4.80 -8.62 -2.32
C ILE A 41 6.17 -8.04 -1.93
N ALA A 42 6.35 -6.72 -2.09
CA ALA A 42 7.58 -6.05 -1.70
C ALA A 42 7.83 -6.11 -0.18
N SER A 43 6.76 -6.24 0.63
CA SER A 43 6.84 -6.43 2.08
C SER A 43 7.06 -7.90 2.50
N GLY A 44 7.22 -8.82 1.54
CA GLY A 44 7.35 -10.26 1.79
C GLY A 44 6.02 -10.98 2.04
N ALA A 45 4.88 -10.30 1.88
CA ALA A 45 3.54 -10.85 2.04
C ALA A 45 2.97 -11.34 0.71
N ARG A 46 1.91 -12.14 0.80
CA ARG A 46 1.16 -12.60 -0.39
C ARG A 46 0.30 -11.46 -0.94
N PRO A 47 0.07 -11.38 -2.26
CA PRO A 47 -0.65 -10.26 -2.90
C PRO A 47 -2.05 -10.02 -2.33
N GLU A 48 -2.79 -11.09 -2.01
CA GLU A 48 -4.11 -11.02 -1.39
C GLU A 48 -4.11 -10.28 -0.06
N GLN A 49 -3.04 -10.38 0.73
CA GLN A 49 -2.95 -9.73 2.04
C GLN A 49 -2.91 -8.21 1.89
N GLY A 50 -2.34 -7.70 0.80
CA GLY A 50 -2.40 -6.28 0.46
C GLY A 50 -3.82 -5.83 0.14
N ILE A 51 -4.58 -6.65 -0.59
CA ILE A 51 -5.98 -6.36 -0.92
C ILE A 51 -6.85 -6.43 0.35
N TYR A 52 -6.69 -7.46 1.19
CA TYR A 52 -7.38 -7.58 2.48
C TYR A 52 -7.10 -6.39 3.38
N THR A 53 -5.84 -5.93 3.43
CA THR A 53 -5.45 -4.70 4.13
C THR A 53 -6.21 -3.49 3.59
N GLY A 54 -6.30 -3.31 2.27
CA GLY A 54 -7.06 -2.23 1.65
C GLY A 54 -8.57 -2.29 1.93
N ILE A 55 -9.15 -3.50 1.99
CA ILE A 55 -10.58 -3.69 2.31
C ILE A 55 -10.85 -3.29 3.76
N VAL A 56 -10.17 -3.92 4.72
CA VAL A 56 -10.48 -3.76 6.15
C VAL A 56 -10.07 -2.38 6.65
N ALA A 57 -8.83 -1.96 6.38
CA ALA A 57 -8.36 -0.65 6.79
C ALA A 57 -9.09 0.48 6.07
N GLY A 58 -9.41 0.30 4.77
CA GLY A 58 -10.16 1.28 3.99
C GLY A 58 -11.54 1.58 4.56
N VAL A 59 -12.28 0.55 5.00
CA VAL A 59 -13.59 0.74 5.67
C VAL A 59 -13.41 1.37 7.05
N LEU A 60 -12.57 0.78 7.90
CA LEU A 60 -12.51 1.17 9.31
C LEU A 60 -11.90 2.55 9.50
N ALA A 61 -10.83 2.88 8.77
CA ALA A 61 -10.24 4.21 8.85
C ALA A 61 -11.19 5.29 8.29
N ALA A 62 -11.93 5.01 7.22
CA ALA A 62 -12.92 5.96 6.70
C ALA A 62 -14.07 6.20 7.70
N LEU A 63 -14.49 5.17 8.44
CA LEU A 63 -15.58 5.28 9.42
C LEU A 63 -15.15 5.93 10.74
N PHE A 64 -13.99 5.54 11.26
CA PHE A 64 -13.53 5.92 12.61
C PHE A 64 -12.42 6.98 12.63
N GLY A 65 -11.79 7.27 11.49
CA GLY A 65 -10.80 8.32 11.33
C GLY A 65 -11.39 9.72 11.38
N SER A 66 -10.53 10.73 11.26
CA SER A 66 -10.98 12.11 11.19
C SER A 66 -11.24 12.55 9.76
N SER A 67 -10.44 12.05 8.81
CA SER A 67 -10.51 12.53 7.45
C SER A 67 -11.71 12.00 6.69
N ARG A 68 -12.44 12.90 6.05
CA ARG A 68 -13.59 12.53 5.21
C ARG A 68 -13.19 11.91 3.88
N VAL A 69 -11.96 12.09 3.45
CA VAL A 69 -11.51 11.75 2.08
C VAL A 69 -10.23 10.93 2.04
N SER A 70 -9.57 10.75 3.20
CA SER A 70 -8.39 9.88 3.30
C SER A 70 -8.74 8.44 2.95
N ILE A 71 -7.82 7.79 2.25
CA ILE A 71 -7.92 6.39 1.85
C ILE A 71 -6.77 5.63 2.50
N SER A 72 -7.11 4.73 3.43
CA SER A 72 -6.14 3.86 4.08
C SER A 72 -5.89 2.57 3.30
N GLY A 73 -4.69 2.03 3.48
CA GLY A 73 -4.31 0.71 2.98
C GLY A 73 -2.82 0.48 3.12
N PRO A 74 -2.24 -0.53 2.45
CA PRO A 74 -0.80 -0.72 2.44
C PRO A 74 -0.13 0.43 1.67
N THR A 75 1.04 0.87 2.12
CA THR A 75 1.80 1.99 1.54
C THR A 75 3.26 1.63 1.29
N GLY A 76 3.88 2.33 0.34
CA GLY A 76 5.29 2.15 0.00
C GLY A 76 6.23 2.46 1.17
N ALA A 77 5.89 3.45 2.00
CA ALA A 77 6.69 3.85 3.15
C ALA A 77 6.91 2.70 4.16
N PHE A 78 5.97 1.77 4.24
CA PHE A 78 6.03 0.65 5.16
C PHE A 78 6.90 -0.49 4.65
N ILE A 79 7.12 -0.60 3.33
CA ILE A 79 7.71 -1.78 2.68
C ILE A 79 9.00 -2.23 3.37
N VAL A 80 9.93 -1.32 3.61
CA VAL A 80 11.25 -1.67 4.15
C VAL A 80 11.15 -2.28 5.54
N ILE A 81 10.35 -1.67 6.41
CA ILE A 81 10.17 -2.12 7.78
C ILE A 81 9.39 -3.44 7.79
N LEU A 82 8.29 -3.54 7.03
CA LEU A 82 7.49 -4.75 7.00
C LEU A 82 8.23 -5.93 6.33
N ALA A 83 9.05 -5.67 5.30
CA ALA A 83 9.90 -6.68 4.69
C ALA A 83 10.94 -7.22 5.68
N GLY A 84 11.56 -6.34 6.47
CA GLY A 84 12.48 -6.75 7.54
C GLY A 84 11.78 -7.60 8.60
N ILE A 85 10.61 -7.17 9.06
CA ILE A 85 9.80 -7.90 10.05
C ILE A 85 9.36 -9.26 9.50
N THR A 86 8.90 -9.31 8.25
CA THR A 86 8.46 -10.55 7.61
C THR A 86 9.62 -11.52 7.41
N ALA A 87 10.78 -11.02 6.98
CA ALA A 87 11.97 -11.84 6.80
C ALA A 87 12.47 -12.44 8.13
N GLN A 88 12.37 -11.69 9.23
CA GLN A 88 12.88 -12.12 10.54
C GLN A 88 11.87 -12.92 11.35
N TYR A 89 10.59 -12.51 11.36
CA TYR A 89 9.56 -13.03 12.25
C TYR A 89 8.41 -13.74 11.52
N GLY A 90 8.45 -13.79 10.19
CA GLY A 90 7.39 -14.35 9.36
C GLY A 90 6.14 -13.47 9.26
N ILE A 91 5.17 -13.91 8.45
CA ILE A 91 3.89 -13.22 8.26
C ILE A 91 3.08 -13.12 9.54
N GLU A 92 3.13 -14.15 10.38
CA GLU A 92 2.47 -14.11 11.69
C GLU A 92 3.10 -13.03 12.59
N GLY A 93 4.43 -12.90 12.59
CA GLY A 93 5.12 -11.83 13.31
C GLY A 93 4.75 -10.45 12.81
N LEU A 94 4.66 -10.27 11.49
CA LEU A 94 4.16 -9.04 10.86
C LEU A 94 2.74 -8.69 11.35
N GLN A 95 1.84 -9.67 11.37
CA GLN A 95 0.46 -9.49 11.78
C GLN A 95 0.31 -9.15 13.27
N ILE A 96 1.07 -9.82 14.14
CA ILE A 96 1.10 -9.51 15.57
C ILE A 96 1.68 -8.11 15.81
N ALA A 97 2.79 -7.77 15.16
CA ALA A 97 3.38 -6.44 15.25
C ALA A 97 2.42 -5.34 14.74
N SER A 98 1.66 -5.63 13.69
CA SER A 98 0.63 -4.72 13.15
C SER A 98 -0.53 -4.52 14.13
N LEU A 99 -0.99 -5.60 14.77
CA LEU A 99 -2.04 -5.54 15.80
C LEU A 99 -1.57 -4.70 17.00
N MET A 100 -0.36 -4.95 17.48
CA MET A 100 0.26 -4.18 18.56
C MET A 100 0.45 -2.71 18.17
N ALA A 101 0.87 -2.44 16.93
CA ALA A 101 0.98 -1.08 16.42
C ALA A 101 -0.38 -0.37 16.41
N GLY A 102 -1.45 -1.08 16.05
CA GLY A 102 -2.82 -0.57 16.14
C GLY A 102 -3.23 -0.21 17.58
N LEU A 103 -2.86 -1.04 18.57
CA LEU A 103 -3.08 -0.72 19.98
C LEU A 103 -2.30 0.53 20.42
N ILE A 104 -1.04 0.67 19.99
CA ILE A 104 -0.21 1.84 20.29
C ILE A 104 -0.82 3.10 19.65
N LEU A 105 -1.23 3.05 18.38
CA LEU A 105 -1.89 4.14 17.67
C LEU A 105 -3.19 4.57 18.36
N LEU A 106 -4.02 3.58 18.75
CA LEU A 106 -5.25 3.82 19.48
C LEU A 106 -4.97 4.52 20.81
N ALA A 107 -4.00 4.01 21.59
CA ALA A 107 -3.59 4.62 22.85
C ALA A 107 -3.08 6.06 22.64
N MET A 108 -2.21 6.29 21.66
CA MET A 108 -1.69 7.62 21.30
C MET A 108 -2.81 8.60 20.95
N GLY A 109 -3.81 8.15 20.20
CA GLY A 109 -4.98 8.97 19.86
C GLY A 109 -5.82 9.32 21.10
N LEU A 110 -6.06 8.35 21.99
CA LEU A 110 -6.82 8.56 23.23
C LEU A 110 -6.13 9.50 24.22
N VAL A 111 -4.81 9.39 24.37
CA VAL A 111 -4.01 10.28 25.24
C VAL A 111 -3.60 11.60 24.56
N LYS A 112 -4.12 11.88 23.37
CA LYS A 112 -3.96 13.13 22.61
C LYS A 112 -2.55 13.44 22.11
N LEU A 113 -1.78 12.42 21.72
CA LEU A 113 -0.40 12.55 21.22
C LEU A 113 -0.31 12.86 19.71
N GLY A 114 -1.43 13.05 19.00
CA GLY A 114 -1.43 13.39 17.58
C GLY A 114 -0.77 14.72 17.24
N GLY A 115 -0.60 15.61 18.22
CA GLY A 115 0.16 16.85 18.05
C GLY A 115 1.68 16.64 17.94
N ILE A 116 2.20 15.52 18.42
CA ILE A 116 3.66 15.28 18.55
C ILE A 116 4.34 15.15 17.20
N ILE A 117 3.64 14.68 16.17
CA ILE A 117 4.19 14.51 14.83
C ILE A 117 4.62 15.84 14.19
N ARG A 118 4.08 16.98 14.64
CA ARG A 118 4.51 18.30 14.20
C ARG A 118 5.97 18.62 14.57
N PHE A 119 6.57 17.87 15.48
CA PHE A 119 7.96 18.04 15.91
C PHE A 119 8.97 17.21 15.09
N ILE A 120 8.52 16.41 14.12
CA ILE A 120 9.43 15.64 13.28
C ILE A 120 10.00 16.56 12.21
N PRO A 121 11.33 16.77 12.19
CA PRO A 121 11.94 17.66 11.22
C PRO A 121 11.76 17.14 9.79
N THR A 122 11.45 18.02 8.85
CA THR A 122 11.37 17.71 7.41
C THR A 122 12.60 16.94 6.90
N PRO A 123 13.86 17.27 7.29
CA PRO A 123 15.02 16.51 6.86
C PRO A 123 14.99 15.02 7.24
N VAL A 124 14.38 14.66 8.38
CA VAL A 124 14.22 13.26 8.81
C VAL A 124 13.27 12.53 7.88
N ILE A 125 12.14 13.16 7.54
CA ILE A 125 11.13 12.60 6.64
C ILE A 125 11.73 12.43 5.23
N THR A 126 12.36 13.48 4.70
CA THR A 126 13.01 13.46 3.38
C THR A 126 14.09 12.38 3.30
N GLY A 127 14.98 12.28 4.29
CA GLY A 127 16.01 11.23 4.34
C GLY A 127 15.43 9.82 4.45
N PHE A 128 14.39 9.63 5.26
CA PHE A 128 13.70 8.35 5.42
C PHE A 128 13.02 7.90 4.12
N THR A 129 12.26 8.79 3.47
CA THR A 129 11.56 8.50 2.21
C THR A 129 12.55 8.21 1.07
N ALA A 130 13.64 8.97 0.97
CA ALA A 130 14.72 8.72 0.01
C ALA A 130 15.41 7.36 0.26
N GLY A 131 15.67 7.01 1.52
CA GLY A 131 16.21 5.70 1.87
C GLY A 131 15.29 4.54 1.46
N ILE A 132 13.98 4.68 1.70
CA ILE A 132 12.99 3.71 1.24
C ILE A 132 12.95 3.61 -0.28
N ALA A 133 13.01 4.75 -0.98
CA ALA A 133 13.03 4.76 -2.44
C ALA A 133 14.19 3.92 -2.99
N VAL A 134 15.40 4.06 -2.44
CA VAL A 134 16.55 3.24 -2.83
C VAL A 134 16.32 1.76 -2.56
N ILE A 135 15.78 1.41 -1.38
CA ILE A 135 15.54 0.01 -1.00
C ILE A 135 14.47 -0.63 -1.89
N ILE A 136 13.37 0.08 -2.18
CA ILE A 136 12.35 -0.40 -3.10
C ILE A 136 12.97 -0.58 -4.49
N PHE A 137 13.68 0.43 -4.99
CA PHE A 137 14.29 0.40 -6.31
C PHE A 137 15.22 -0.81 -6.46
N VAL A 138 16.17 -1.03 -5.55
CA VAL A 138 17.06 -2.20 -5.60
C VAL A 138 16.28 -3.50 -5.38
N GLY A 139 15.32 -3.51 -4.46
CA GLY A 139 14.52 -4.70 -4.13
C GLY A 139 13.69 -5.23 -5.31
N GLN A 140 13.38 -4.39 -6.29
CA GLN A 140 12.64 -4.78 -7.49
C GLN A 140 13.52 -5.34 -8.62
N TRP A 141 14.86 -5.29 -8.52
CA TRP A 141 15.75 -5.75 -9.60
C TRP A 141 15.54 -7.22 -9.95
N LYS A 142 15.27 -8.05 -8.95
CA LYS A 142 14.98 -9.48 -9.17
C LYS A 142 13.84 -9.68 -10.17
N ASP A 143 12.69 -9.05 -9.92
CA ASP A 143 11.49 -9.24 -10.73
C ASP A 143 11.51 -8.40 -12.01
N PHE A 144 12.25 -7.30 -12.03
CA PHE A 144 12.42 -6.45 -13.21
C PHE A 144 13.33 -7.10 -14.26
N PHE A 145 14.43 -7.72 -13.84
CA PHE A 145 15.40 -8.37 -14.73
C PHE A 145 15.25 -9.89 -14.81
N GLY A 146 14.32 -10.50 -14.07
CA GLY A 146 14.09 -11.94 -14.05
C GLY A 146 15.25 -12.74 -13.44
N LEU A 147 15.90 -12.22 -12.39
CA LEU A 147 17.12 -12.79 -11.83
C LEU A 147 16.87 -14.03 -10.96
N THR A 148 17.73 -15.04 -11.14
CA THR A 148 17.83 -16.25 -10.31
C THR A 148 19.29 -16.52 -9.92
N PRO A 149 19.62 -16.84 -8.65
CA PRO A 149 18.74 -17.12 -7.51
C PRO A 149 18.18 -15.86 -6.83
N ALA A 150 17.29 -16.03 -5.84
CA ALA A 150 16.83 -14.91 -5.02
C ALA A 150 17.99 -14.33 -4.21
N ALA A 151 18.07 -13.00 -4.10
CA ALA A 151 19.09 -12.31 -3.32
C ALA A 151 19.16 -12.91 -1.91
N SER A 152 20.29 -13.54 -1.59
CA SER A 152 20.61 -14.05 -0.26
C SER A 152 21.32 -12.96 0.54
N GLY A 153 21.01 -12.85 1.83
CA GLY A 153 21.59 -11.85 2.72
C GLY A 153 20.57 -11.22 3.66
N GLN A 154 20.98 -10.93 4.89
CA GLN A 154 20.14 -10.23 5.87
C GLN A 154 20.21 -8.71 5.65
N HIS A 155 21.38 -8.21 5.26
CA HIS A 155 21.62 -6.77 5.13
C HIS A 155 21.47 -6.29 3.68
N PHE A 156 21.19 -4.98 3.54
CA PHE A 156 20.99 -4.36 2.23
C PHE A 156 22.20 -4.54 1.29
N HIS A 157 23.42 -4.34 1.79
CA HIS A 157 24.63 -4.43 0.98
C HIS A 157 24.89 -5.85 0.46
N GLU A 158 24.56 -6.87 1.26
CA GLU A 158 24.64 -8.28 0.85
C GLU A 158 23.66 -8.57 -0.29
N LYS A 159 22.40 -8.13 -0.12
CA LYS A 159 21.36 -8.28 -1.16
C LYS A 159 21.74 -7.56 -2.45
N LEU A 160 22.29 -6.35 -2.34
CA LEU A 160 22.74 -5.57 -3.50
C LEU A 160 23.88 -6.28 -4.23
N MET A 161 24.89 -6.79 -3.51
CA MET A 161 25.99 -7.54 -4.13
C MET A 161 25.50 -8.82 -4.81
N ALA A 162 24.63 -9.58 -4.14
CA ALA A 162 24.02 -10.78 -4.73
C ALA A 162 23.23 -10.46 -6.02
N LEU A 163 22.52 -9.33 -6.07
CA LEU A 163 21.82 -8.88 -7.28
C LEU A 163 22.79 -8.49 -8.39
N ILE A 164 23.89 -7.79 -8.06
CA ILE A 164 24.93 -7.41 -9.02
C ILE A 164 25.61 -8.65 -9.61
N GLU A 165 25.93 -9.65 -8.78
CA GLU A 165 26.51 -10.91 -9.21
C GLU A 165 25.56 -11.72 -10.11
N ALA A 166 24.24 -11.62 -9.86
CA ALA A 166 23.22 -12.28 -10.66
C ALA A 166 22.90 -11.56 -11.99
N MET A 167 23.28 -10.29 -12.16
CA MET A 167 22.96 -9.48 -13.36
C MET A 167 23.33 -10.13 -14.71
N PRO A 168 24.46 -10.85 -14.87
CA PRO A 168 24.77 -11.54 -16.11
C PRO A 168 23.73 -12.60 -16.52
N GLY A 169 22.95 -13.11 -15.56
CA GLY A 169 21.86 -14.06 -15.77
C GLY A 169 20.48 -13.41 -15.96
N LEU A 170 20.42 -12.14 -16.40
CA LEU A 170 19.15 -11.48 -16.67
C LEU A 170 18.34 -12.21 -17.75
N ASP A 171 17.04 -12.32 -17.50
CA ASP A 171 16.08 -12.88 -18.44
C ASP A 171 15.61 -11.78 -19.39
N LEU A 172 15.96 -11.92 -20.67
CA LEU A 172 15.68 -10.90 -21.68
C LEU A 172 14.18 -10.66 -21.88
N PRO A 173 13.31 -11.69 -22.01
CA PRO A 173 11.86 -11.49 -22.10
C PRO A 173 11.29 -10.73 -20.90
N THR A 174 11.63 -11.14 -19.67
CA THR A 174 11.18 -10.46 -18.44
C THR A 174 11.62 -8.99 -18.43
N THR A 175 12.88 -8.74 -18.77
CA THR A 175 13.46 -7.38 -18.80
C THR A 175 12.75 -6.50 -19.84
N LEU A 176 12.47 -7.01 -21.04
CA LEU A 176 11.77 -6.26 -22.09
C LEU A 176 10.32 -5.95 -21.71
N LEU A 177 9.62 -6.91 -21.09
CA LEU A 177 8.28 -6.66 -20.54
C LEU A 177 8.30 -5.62 -19.43
N ALA A 178 9.27 -5.67 -18.53
CA ALA A 178 9.41 -4.71 -17.43
C ALA A 178 9.72 -3.29 -17.96
N LEU A 179 10.63 -3.16 -18.94
CA LEU A 179 10.92 -1.90 -19.63
C LEU A 179 9.69 -1.38 -20.37
N GLY A 180 8.92 -2.26 -21.02
CA GLY A 180 7.65 -1.91 -21.67
C GLY A 180 6.61 -1.39 -20.67
N ALA A 181 6.43 -2.07 -19.54
CA ALA A 181 5.57 -1.58 -18.45
C ALA A 181 6.05 -0.22 -17.94
N LEU A 182 7.34 -0.05 -17.69
CA LEU A 182 7.91 1.20 -17.21
C LEU A 182 7.66 2.35 -18.19
N ALA A 183 7.89 2.12 -19.48
CA ALA A 183 7.61 3.09 -20.54
C ALA A 183 6.12 3.49 -20.54
N ILE A 184 5.20 2.53 -20.40
CA ILE A 184 3.77 2.80 -20.30
C ILE A 184 3.45 3.62 -19.05
N VAL A 185 4.00 3.28 -17.88
CA VAL A 185 3.74 4.03 -16.63
C VAL A 185 4.19 5.49 -16.75
N VAL A 186 5.31 5.75 -17.44
CA VAL A 186 5.87 7.09 -17.67
C VAL A 186 5.11 7.87 -18.74
N ILE A 187 4.75 7.23 -19.86
CA ILE A 187 4.21 7.91 -21.04
C ILE A 187 2.69 8.04 -20.98
N ALA A 188 1.97 7.02 -20.50
CA ALA A 188 0.51 7.01 -20.52
C ALA A 188 -0.17 8.20 -19.84
N PRO A 189 0.33 8.75 -18.70
CA PRO A 189 -0.25 9.95 -18.09
C PRO A 189 -0.24 11.19 -19.01
N ARG A 190 0.66 11.23 -20.01
CA ARG A 190 0.71 12.29 -21.02
C ARG A 190 -0.34 12.11 -22.12
N LEU A 191 -0.77 10.88 -22.38
CA LEU A 191 -1.75 10.56 -23.42
C LEU A 191 -3.18 10.49 -22.89
N THR A 192 -3.38 9.94 -21.69
CA THR A 192 -4.70 9.84 -21.05
C THR A 192 -4.60 10.15 -19.56
N ARG A 193 -5.54 10.97 -19.09
CA ARG A 193 -5.73 11.27 -17.66
C ARG A 193 -6.88 10.49 -17.03
N ARG A 194 -7.61 9.71 -17.83
CA ARG A 194 -8.83 8.99 -17.38
C ARG A 194 -8.51 7.63 -16.77
N ILE A 195 -7.55 6.91 -17.35
CA ILE A 195 -7.20 5.56 -16.92
C ILE A 195 -5.84 5.61 -16.21
N PRO A 196 -5.70 5.02 -15.01
CA PRO A 196 -4.44 4.99 -14.28
C PRO A 196 -3.34 4.27 -15.06
N SER A 197 -2.15 4.88 -15.16
CA SER A 197 -1.04 4.27 -15.90
C SER A 197 -0.56 2.92 -15.35
N PRO A 198 -0.57 2.64 -14.02
CA PRO A 198 -0.24 1.30 -13.51
C PRO A 198 -1.20 0.22 -14.04
N LEU A 199 -2.49 0.53 -14.19
CA LEU A 199 -3.47 -0.41 -14.72
C LEU A 199 -3.20 -0.68 -16.22
N ILE A 200 -2.93 0.37 -16.99
CA ILE A 200 -2.62 0.23 -18.43
C ILE A 200 -1.37 -0.64 -18.61
N ALA A 201 -0.30 -0.37 -17.84
CA ALA A 201 0.93 -1.14 -17.88
C ALA A 201 0.70 -2.61 -17.52
N MET A 202 -0.01 -2.87 -16.42
CA MET A 202 -0.34 -4.23 -15.99
C MET A 202 -1.15 -4.97 -17.05
N LEU A 203 -2.20 -4.35 -17.61
CA LEU A 203 -3.03 -4.97 -18.64
C LEU A 203 -2.25 -5.23 -19.93
N ALA A 204 -1.52 -4.24 -20.43
CA ALA A 204 -0.76 -4.34 -21.69
C ALA A 204 0.31 -5.43 -21.61
N VAL A 205 1.07 -5.49 -20.52
CA VAL A 205 2.12 -6.51 -20.33
C VAL A 205 1.52 -7.89 -20.09
N THR A 206 0.40 -7.98 -19.38
CA THR A 206 -0.32 -9.26 -19.24
C THR A 206 -0.81 -9.79 -20.59
N LEU A 207 -1.40 -8.92 -21.42
CA LEU A 207 -1.86 -9.31 -22.76
C LEU A 207 -0.69 -9.68 -23.69
N ALA A 208 0.41 -8.93 -23.62
CA ALA A 208 1.62 -9.25 -24.38
C ALA A 208 2.16 -10.63 -23.99
N HIS A 209 2.37 -10.87 -22.70
CA HIS A 209 2.84 -12.17 -22.22
C HIS A 209 1.86 -13.30 -22.56
N ALA A 210 0.55 -13.07 -22.45
CA ALA A 210 -0.47 -14.05 -22.83
C ALA A 210 -0.49 -14.37 -24.33
N TYR A 211 -0.11 -13.43 -25.20
CA TYR A 211 -0.06 -13.65 -26.64
C TYR A 211 1.22 -14.35 -27.09
N TRP A 212 2.39 -13.88 -26.61
CA TRP A 212 3.69 -14.41 -27.02
C TRP A 212 4.18 -15.60 -26.18
N GLN A 213 3.60 -15.85 -25.01
CA GLN A 213 3.92 -16.98 -24.13
C GLN A 213 5.43 -17.11 -23.85
N PHE A 214 6.05 -16.00 -23.44
CA PHE A 214 7.48 -15.97 -23.13
C PHE A 214 7.84 -16.95 -22.01
N ASP A 215 8.74 -17.90 -22.28
CA ASP A 215 9.26 -18.81 -21.28
C ASP A 215 10.04 -18.07 -20.18
N GLY A 216 9.98 -18.56 -18.95
CA GLY A 216 10.75 -18.03 -17.81
C GLY A 216 10.15 -16.80 -17.12
N VAL A 217 9.15 -16.14 -17.70
CA VAL A 217 8.51 -14.95 -17.09
C VAL A 217 7.65 -15.37 -15.89
N ALA A 218 8.05 -14.94 -14.70
CA ALA A 218 7.28 -15.19 -13.49
C ALA A 218 5.96 -14.37 -13.48
N THR A 219 4.87 -15.04 -13.15
CA THR A 219 3.54 -14.43 -12.95
C THR A 219 3.11 -14.57 -11.49
N ILE A 220 2.07 -13.84 -11.06
CA ILE A 220 1.47 -14.06 -9.74
C ILE A 220 1.02 -15.52 -9.57
N GLY A 221 0.52 -16.14 -10.64
CA GLY A 221 0.12 -17.55 -10.66
C GLY A 221 1.29 -18.48 -10.35
N SER A 222 2.41 -18.32 -11.06
CA SER A 222 3.58 -19.19 -10.88
C SER A 222 4.34 -18.91 -9.59
N ALA A 223 4.38 -17.65 -9.12
CA ALA A 223 5.14 -17.24 -7.94
C ALA A 223 4.38 -17.46 -6.62
N PHE A 224 3.06 -17.30 -6.60
CA PHE A 224 2.24 -17.32 -5.37
C PHE A 224 1.10 -18.36 -5.38
N GLY A 225 0.93 -19.11 -6.47
CA GLY A 225 -0.21 -20.02 -6.64
C GLY A 225 -1.51 -19.30 -6.97
N GLY A 226 -1.43 -18.05 -7.45
CA GLY A 226 -2.58 -17.18 -7.70
C GLY A 226 -3.13 -16.52 -6.44
N ILE A 227 -4.33 -15.96 -6.55
CA ILE A 227 -5.03 -15.26 -5.47
C ILE A 227 -6.30 -16.07 -5.13
N PRO A 228 -6.49 -16.47 -3.86
CA PRO A 228 -7.68 -17.22 -3.46
C PRO A 228 -8.94 -16.38 -3.72
N ALA A 229 -9.96 -17.02 -4.30
CA ALA A 229 -11.29 -16.42 -4.42
C ALA A 229 -12.05 -16.72 -3.11
N GLY A 230 -12.42 -15.68 -2.38
CA GLY A 230 -13.13 -15.85 -1.11
C GLY A 230 -13.11 -14.58 -0.27
N LEU A 231 -14.02 -14.51 0.69
CA LEU A 231 -13.96 -13.47 1.70
C LEU A 231 -12.71 -13.68 2.57
N PRO A 232 -12.12 -12.60 3.11
CA PRO A 232 -11.07 -12.76 4.11
C PRO A 232 -11.63 -13.55 5.30
N GLU A 233 -11.03 -14.70 5.59
CA GLU A 233 -11.42 -15.50 6.74
C GLU A 233 -10.92 -14.87 8.03
N LEU A 234 -11.70 -15.05 9.10
CA LEU A 234 -11.29 -14.60 10.42
C LEU A 234 -10.24 -15.56 10.98
N HIS A 235 -9.00 -15.10 11.11
CA HIS A 235 -7.89 -15.84 11.71
C HIS A 235 -7.41 -15.11 12.96
N LEU A 236 -7.30 -15.82 14.08
CA LEU A 236 -6.74 -15.28 15.31
C LEU A 236 -5.22 -15.54 15.32
N PRO A 237 -4.36 -14.51 15.29
CA PRO A 237 -2.92 -14.72 15.42
C PRO A 237 -2.58 -15.37 16.77
N GLN A 238 -1.60 -16.28 16.82
CA GLN A 238 -1.22 -16.91 18.09
C GLN A 238 -0.37 -15.96 18.93
N VAL A 239 -1.04 -15.12 19.70
CA VAL A 239 -0.38 -14.15 20.57
C VAL A 239 0.12 -14.85 21.83
N THR A 240 1.44 -14.98 21.95
CA THR A 240 2.12 -15.42 23.17
C THR A 240 2.85 -14.25 23.82
N PHE A 241 3.04 -14.30 25.13
CA PHE A 241 3.77 -13.25 25.86
C PHE A 241 5.19 -13.03 25.32
N ALA A 242 5.88 -14.12 24.95
CA ALA A 242 7.21 -14.05 24.35
C ALA A 242 7.22 -13.27 23.03
N ARG A 243 6.25 -13.53 22.14
CA ARG A 243 6.12 -12.82 20.86
C ARG A 243 5.77 -11.35 21.05
N VAL A 244 4.96 -11.01 22.05
CA VAL A 244 4.67 -9.61 22.40
C VAL A 244 5.94 -8.87 22.82
N LEU A 245 6.80 -9.47 23.64
CA LEU A 245 8.06 -8.84 24.04
C LEU A 245 9.03 -8.69 22.86
N GLU A 246 9.15 -9.72 22.03
CA GLU A 246 10.01 -9.73 20.84
C GLU A 246 9.60 -8.66 19.81
N LEU A 247 8.29 -8.49 19.61
CA LEU A 247 7.74 -7.61 18.58
C LEU A 247 7.43 -6.19 19.07
N LEU A 248 7.76 -5.86 20.32
CA LEU A 248 7.48 -4.54 20.91
C LEU A 248 8.19 -3.41 20.13
N GLY A 249 9.47 -3.59 19.81
CA GLY A 249 10.24 -2.66 18.99
C GLY A 249 9.66 -2.50 17.58
N PRO A 250 9.51 -3.59 16.80
CA PRO A 250 8.84 -3.58 15.50
C PRO A 250 7.46 -2.90 15.51
N ALA A 251 6.61 -3.23 16.48
CA ALA A 251 5.27 -2.65 16.62
C ALA A 251 5.33 -1.13 16.86
N PHE A 252 6.26 -0.67 17.70
CA PHE A 252 6.46 0.75 17.94
C PHE A 252 6.92 1.48 16.67
N THR A 253 7.85 0.89 15.90
CA THR A 253 8.28 1.46 14.62
C THR A 253 7.13 1.58 13.62
N ILE A 254 6.31 0.52 13.47
CA ILE A 254 5.11 0.55 12.63
C ILE A 254 4.15 1.64 13.10
N ALA A 255 3.89 1.73 14.42
CA ALA A 255 2.96 2.72 14.98
C ALA A 255 3.43 4.15 14.73
N MET A 256 4.70 4.44 15.00
CA MET A 256 5.27 5.77 14.78
C MET A 256 5.21 6.16 13.31
N LEU A 257 5.66 5.27 12.41
CA LEU A 257 5.62 5.57 10.99
C LEU A 257 4.19 5.71 10.47
N GLY A 258 3.28 4.85 10.92
CA GLY A 258 1.86 4.91 10.55
C GLY A 258 1.19 6.18 11.00
N ALA A 259 1.50 6.63 12.22
CA ALA A 259 1.02 7.90 12.73
C ALA A 259 1.51 9.06 11.84
N ILE A 260 2.80 9.10 11.50
CA ILE A 260 3.41 10.15 10.67
C ILE A 260 2.73 10.23 9.31
N GLU A 261 2.71 9.11 8.58
CA GLU A 261 2.14 9.05 7.24
C GLU A 261 0.66 9.39 7.23
N SER A 262 -0.11 8.90 8.21
CA SER A 262 -1.55 9.17 8.25
C SER A 262 -1.83 10.63 8.55
N LEU A 263 -1.07 11.25 9.45
CA LEU A 263 -1.24 12.67 9.76
C LEU A 263 -0.75 13.57 8.63
N LEU A 264 0.36 13.22 7.96
CA LEU A 264 0.79 13.92 6.74
C LEU A 264 -0.27 13.81 5.64
N CYS A 265 -0.85 12.63 5.46
CA CYS A 265 -1.94 12.41 4.52
C CYS A 265 -3.17 13.26 4.88
N ALA A 266 -3.53 13.36 6.17
CA ALA A 266 -4.61 14.24 6.62
C ALA A 266 -4.30 15.72 6.35
N VAL A 267 -3.07 16.18 6.60
CA VAL A 267 -2.64 17.57 6.29
C VAL A 267 -2.72 17.87 4.79
N VAL A 268 -2.30 16.93 3.93
CA VAL A 268 -2.42 17.08 2.47
C VAL A 268 -3.89 17.08 2.05
N ALA A 269 -4.70 16.19 2.63
CA ALA A 269 -6.13 16.13 2.36
C ALA A 269 -6.85 17.42 2.75
N ASP A 270 -6.52 17.98 3.92
CA ASP A 270 -7.03 19.26 4.40
C ASP A 270 -6.66 20.41 3.48
N GLY A 271 -5.40 20.48 3.04
CA GLY A 271 -4.93 21.49 2.09
C GLY A 271 -5.64 21.43 0.73
N MET A 272 -5.95 20.23 0.25
CA MET A 272 -6.66 20.03 -1.02
C MET A 272 -8.19 20.20 -0.90
N GLY A 273 -8.76 19.81 0.24
CA GLY A 273 -10.20 19.77 0.51
C GLY A 273 -10.76 21.03 1.17
N GLY A 274 -9.89 21.89 1.71
CA GLY A 274 -10.31 23.07 2.49
C GLY A 274 -10.93 22.70 3.84
N THR A 275 -10.54 21.56 4.42
CA THR A 275 -11.02 21.05 5.71
C THR A 275 -9.94 21.13 6.79
N ARG A 276 -10.30 20.74 8.02
CA ARG A 276 -9.35 20.54 9.11
C ARG A 276 -9.68 19.27 9.86
N ASP A 277 -8.80 18.29 9.76
CA ASP A 277 -8.89 17.02 10.44
C ASP A 277 -8.32 17.10 11.87
N ASN A 278 -8.90 16.32 12.78
CA ASN A 278 -8.43 16.14 14.14
C ASN A 278 -7.37 15.03 14.18
N PRO A 279 -6.10 15.35 14.47
CA PRO A 279 -5.02 14.36 14.40
C PRO A 279 -5.19 13.22 15.41
N ASN A 280 -5.75 13.48 16.58
CA ASN A 280 -5.96 12.44 17.59
C ASN A 280 -7.02 11.43 17.14
N GLN A 281 -8.09 11.92 16.50
CA GLN A 281 -9.11 11.03 15.95
C GLN A 281 -8.56 10.22 14.77
N GLU A 282 -7.70 10.81 13.96
CA GLU A 282 -7.04 10.08 12.87
C GLU A 282 -6.22 8.91 13.42
N LEU A 283 -5.44 9.12 14.49
CA LEU A 283 -4.72 8.03 15.16
C LEU A 283 -5.66 6.95 15.73
N VAL A 284 -6.79 7.34 16.32
CA VAL A 284 -7.81 6.37 16.79
C VAL A 284 -8.34 5.53 15.63
N GLY A 285 -8.69 6.16 14.50
CA GLY A 285 -9.20 5.47 13.31
C GLY A 285 -8.19 4.49 12.72
N GLN A 286 -6.93 4.93 12.56
CA GLN A 286 -5.85 4.04 12.12
C GLN A 286 -5.55 2.94 13.14
N GLY A 287 -5.65 3.23 14.44
CA GLY A 287 -5.49 2.24 15.49
C GLY A 287 -6.51 1.12 15.38
N ILE A 288 -7.80 1.46 15.25
CA ILE A 288 -8.89 0.50 15.04
C ILE A 288 -8.67 -0.31 13.76
N ALA A 289 -8.31 0.36 12.65
CA ALA A 289 -8.02 -0.30 11.39
C ALA A 289 -6.88 -1.32 11.51
N ASN A 290 -5.78 -0.95 12.17
CA ASN A 290 -4.60 -1.80 12.33
C ASN A 290 -4.76 -2.91 13.38
N ILE A 291 -5.67 -2.76 14.35
CA ILE A 291 -6.08 -3.85 15.24
C ILE A 291 -6.89 -4.89 14.47
N ALA A 292 -7.86 -4.43 13.66
CA ALA A 292 -8.79 -5.32 12.97
C ALA A 292 -8.17 -6.05 11.78
N THR A 293 -7.34 -5.37 10.99
CA THR A 293 -6.83 -5.88 9.71
C THR A 293 -6.07 -7.22 9.81
N PRO A 294 -5.20 -7.45 10.80
CA PRO A 294 -4.53 -8.74 10.98
C PRO A 294 -5.46 -9.93 11.16
N PHE A 295 -6.65 -9.72 11.76
CA PHE A 295 -7.62 -10.79 11.93
C PHE A 295 -8.24 -11.29 10.62
N PHE A 296 -8.06 -10.55 9.53
CA PHE A 296 -8.56 -10.87 8.19
C PHE A 296 -7.40 -11.16 7.22
N GLY A 297 -6.24 -11.55 7.74
CA GLY A 297 -5.07 -11.90 6.94
C GLY A 297 -4.29 -10.71 6.38
N GLY A 298 -4.74 -9.47 6.60
CA GLY A 298 -4.01 -8.26 6.23
C GLY A 298 -2.87 -7.94 7.21
N PHE A 299 -2.25 -6.77 7.05
CA PHE A 299 -1.16 -6.27 7.89
C PHE A 299 -1.29 -4.75 8.09
N ALA A 300 -0.24 -4.13 8.63
CA ALA A 300 -0.24 -2.71 8.94
C ALA A 300 -0.57 -1.82 7.72
N SER A 301 -1.32 -0.76 7.98
CA SER A 301 -1.88 0.18 7.03
C SER A 301 -1.79 1.61 7.56
N THR A 302 -1.84 2.57 6.64
CA THR A 302 -1.89 4.00 6.97
C THR A 302 -2.62 4.77 5.86
N GLY A 303 -2.89 6.06 6.10
CA GLY A 303 -3.40 6.96 5.08
C GLY A 303 -2.44 7.08 3.89
N ALA A 304 -2.93 6.86 2.68
CA ALA A 304 -2.11 6.84 1.47
C ALA A 304 -2.28 8.15 0.67
N ILE A 305 -1.27 9.03 0.73
CA ILE A 305 -1.29 10.38 0.10
C ILE A 305 -1.74 10.32 -1.37
N ALA A 306 -1.15 9.44 -2.19
CA ALA A 306 -1.46 9.36 -3.62
C ALA A 306 -2.91 8.91 -3.90
N ARG A 307 -3.43 7.97 -3.09
CA ARG A 307 -4.81 7.48 -3.21
C ARG A 307 -5.79 8.55 -2.76
N THR A 308 -5.51 9.22 -1.66
CA THR A 308 -6.28 10.35 -1.12
C THR A 308 -6.32 11.52 -2.09
N ALA A 309 -5.17 11.92 -2.67
CA ALA A 309 -5.12 12.97 -3.67
C ALA A 309 -5.95 12.62 -4.92
N THR A 310 -5.89 11.37 -5.37
CA THR A 310 -6.72 10.86 -6.47
C THR A 310 -8.21 10.88 -6.11
N ASN A 311 -8.54 10.53 -4.88
CA ASN A 311 -9.90 10.56 -4.35
C ASN A 311 -10.50 11.97 -4.40
N ILE A 312 -9.74 12.94 -3.90
CA ILE A 312 -10.15 14.36 -3.86
C ILE A 312 -10.25 14.93 -5.28
N ARG A 313 -9.29 14.64 -6.17
CA ARG A 313 -9.34 15.07 -7.58
C ARG A 313 -10.51 14.45 -8.34
N SER A 314 -10.87 13.22 -8.01
CA SER A 314 -12.07 12.54 -8.51
C SER A 314 -13.36 13.09 -7.87
N GLY A 315 -13.22 13.94 -6.86
CA GLY A 315 -14.30 14.73 -6.30
C GLY A 315 -14.98 14.17 -5.07
N ALA A 316 -14.32 13.25 -4.37
CA ALA A 316 -14.79 12.80 -3.07
C ALA A 316 -14.87 13.95 -2.06
N LYS A 317 -15.87 13.87 -1.19
CA LYS A 317 -16.12 14.82 -0.08
C LYS A 317 -16.52 14.13 1.22
N THR A 318 -16.72 12.81 1.19
CA THR A 318 -17.30 12.04 2.29
C THR A 318 -16.63 10.67 2.43
N PRO A 319 -16.68 10.05 3.62
CA PRO A 319 -16.15 8.71 3.85
C PRO A 319 -16.69 7.62 2.94
N VAL A 320 -17.83 7.86 2.27
CA VAL A 320 -18.41 6.92 1.30
C VAL A 320 -17.39 6.52 0.23
N ALA A 321 -16.51 7.43 -0.19
CA ALA A 321 -15.50 7.09 -1.18
C ALA A 321 -14.51 6.01 -0.68
N GLY A 322 -14.13 6.04 0.60
CA GLY A 322 -13.31 4.99 1.23
C GLY A 322 -14.03 3.65 1.34
N ILE A 323 -15.33 3.68 1.70
CA ILE A 323 -16.17 2.49 1.73
C ILE A 323 -16.32 1.90 0.32
N MET A 324 -16.57 2.72 -0.69
CA MET A 324 -16.72 2.27 -2.08
C MET A 324 -15.42 1.76 -2.68
N HIS A 325 -14.27 2.33 -2.29
CA HIS A 325 -12.96 1.78 -2.58
C HIS A 325 -12.82 0.35 -2.03
N ALA A 326 -13.18 0.12 -0.76
CA ALA A 326 -13.11 -1.20 -0.15
C ALA A 326 -14.11 -2.18 -0.78
N ILE A 327 -15.33 -1.73 -1.10
CA ILE A 327 -16.33 -2.54 -1.82
C ILE A 327 -15.79 -2.95 -3.19
N PHE A 328 -15.13 -2.04 -3.93
CA PHE A 328 -14.51 -2.39 -5.20
C PHE A 328 -13.45 -3.48 -5.03
N LEU A 329 -12.54 -3.35 -4.05
CA LEU A 329 -11.53 -4.38 -3.76
C LEU A 329 -12.15 -5.71 -3.34
N LEU A 330 -13.25 -5.67 -2.58
CA LEU A 330 -14.00 -6.86 -2.17
C LEU A 330 -14.62 -7.56 -3.38
N LEU A 331 -15.34 -6.82 -4.24
CA LEU A 331 -15.90 -7.36 -5.48
C LEU A 331 -14.80 -7.91 -6.39
N PHE A 332 -13.66 -7.23 -6.46
CA PHE A 332 -12.52 -7.71 -7.20
C PHE A 332 -12.05 -9.08 -6.68
N ILE A 333 -11.93 -9.25 -5.37
CA ILE A 333 -11.54 -10.53 -4.77
C ILE A 333 -12.55 -11.65 -5.01
N LEU A 334 -13.84 -11.32 -5.06
CA LEU A 334 -14.89 -12.32 -5.28
C LEU A 334 -15.00 -12.77 -6.74
N PHE A 335 -14.72 -11.87 -7.70
CA PHE A 335 -15.05 -12.11 -9.11
C PHE A 335 -13.87 -12.12 -10.09
N ALA A 336 -12.73 -11.49 -9.75
CA ALA A 336 -11.67 -11.19 -10.71
C ALA A 336 -10.27 -11.73 -10.34
N THR A 337 -10.14 -12.49 -9.25
CA THR A 337 -8.83 -13.01 -8.77
C THR A 337 -8.16 -13.98 -9.73
N ARG A 338 -8.95 -14.78 -10.47
CA ARG A 338 -8.41 -15.69 -11.50
C ARG A 338 -7.62 -14.96 -12.58
N LEU A 339 -7.99 -13.73 -12.91
CA LEU A 339 -7.28 -12.92 -13.89
C LEU A 339 -5.90 -12.50 -13.39
N MET A 340 -5.73 -12.36 -12.07
CA MET A 340 -4.46 -11.93 -11.50
C MET A 340 -3.36 -12.97 -11.63
N ALA A 341 -3.70 -14.26 -11.73
CA ALA A 341 -2.72 -15.32 -11.90
C ALA A 341 -1.85 -15.12 -13.16
N PHE A 342 -2.36 -14.43 -14.18
CA PHE A 342 -1.65 -14.17 -15.43
C PHE A 342 -0.74 -12.94 -15.39
N VAL A 343 -0.85 -12.11 -14.36
CA VAL A 343 -0.11 -10.84 -14.31
C VAL A 343 1.38 -11.11 -14.11
N PRO A 344 2.25 -10.65 -15.02
CA PRO A 344 3.70 -10.80 -14.87
C PRO A 344 4.24 -9.98 -13.70
N MET A 345 5.15 -10.57 -12.94
CA MET A 345 5.86 -9.90 -11.84
C MET A 345 6.64 -8.67 -12.33
N ALA A 346 7.18 -8.73 -13.55
CA ALA A 346 7.80 -7.62 -14.26
C ALA A 346 6.94 -6.35 -14.29
N ALA A 347 5.62 -6.48 -14.46
CA ALA A 347 4.72 -5.32 -14.49
C ALA A 347 4.61 -4.66 -13.11
N LEU A 348 4.54 -5.45 -12.04
CA LEU A 348 4.50 -4.94 -10.66
C LEU A 348 5.84 -4.28 -10.28
N ALA A 349 6.96 -4.89 -10.68
CA ALA A 349 8.30 -4.34 -10.47
C ALA A 349 8.46 -2.96 -11.12
N ALA A 350 8.02 -2.81 -12.38
CA ALA A 350 8.03 -1.54 -13.09
C ALA A 350 7.15 -0.46 -12.44
N ILE A 351 5.99 -0.85 -11.90
CA ILE A 351 5.12 0.05 -11.13
C ILE A 351 5.85 0.52 -9.87
N LEU A 352 6.52 -0.38 -9.16
CA LEU A 352 7.26 -0.06 -7.93
C LEU A 352 8.52 0.77 -8.18
N PHE A 353 9.20 0.62 -9.33
CA PHE A 353 10.25 1.56 -9.76
C PHE A 353 9.73 3.00 -9.85
N MET A 354 8.55 3.20 -10.45
CA MET A 354 7.96 4.53 -10.56
C MET A 354 7.49 5.07 -9.21
N VAL A 355 7.02 4.21 -8.31
CA VAL A 355 6.73 4.61 -6.93
C VAL A 355 8.02 5.04 -6.21
N ALA A 356 9.09 4.26 -6.31
CA ALA A 356 10.39 4.58 -5.74
C ALA A 356 10.92 5.92 -6.29
N TRP A 357 10.83 6.14 -7.60
CA TRP A 357 11.21 7.41 -8.22
C TRP A 357 10.43 8.59 -7.63
N GLY A 358 9.11 8.47 -7.52
CA GLY A 358 8.27 9.52 -6.92
C GLY A 358 8.54 9.76 -5.43
N MET A 359 9.03 8.76 -4.70
CA MET A 359 9.39 8.84 -3.28
C MET A 359 10.80 9.39 -3.03
N SER A 360 11.67 9.42 -4.03
CA SER A 360 13.08 9.81 -3.86
C SER A 360 13.28 11.25 -3.36
N GLU A 361 12.27 12.12 -3.50
CA GLU A 361 12.36 13.56 -3.25
C GLU A 361 13.60 14.21 -3.90
N TYR A 362 14.07 13.69 -5.05
CA TYR A 362 15.34 14.08 -5.68
C TYR A 362 15.51 15.60 -5.86
N GLU A 363 14.40 16.33 -6.12
CA GLU A 363 14.38 17.79 -6.28
C GLU A 363 14.85 18.56 -5.04
N ARG A 364 14.82 17.94 -3.85
CA ARG A 364 15.29 18.56 -2.60
C ARG A 364 16.79 18.38 -2.35
N PHE A 365 17.46 17.56 -3.16
CA PHE A 365 18.87 17.23 -3.04
C PHE A 365 19.75 17.88 -4.13
N ILE A 366 19.13 18.55 -5.11
CA ILE A 366 19.78 19.26 -6.22
C ILE A 366 19.73 20.76 -5.93
#